data_AF-A0A970ISS5-F1
#
_entry.id   AF-A0A970ISS5-F1
#
_cell.length_a   1.000
_cell.length_b   1.000
_cell.length_c   1.000
_cell.angle_alpha   90.00
_cell.angle_beta   90.00
_cell.angle_gamma   90.00
#
_symmetry.space_group_name_H-M   'P 1'
#
loop_
_entity.id
_entity.type
_entity.pdbx_description
1 polymer ?
#
loop_
_entity_poly.entity_id
_entity_poly.type
_entity_poly.pdbx_seq_one_letter_code
_entity_poly.pdbx_strand_id
1 'polypeptide(L)'
;MTRIHGKSILLGMGFGTIFTALIGCIFFLGYTPDMDEAKVKTLAKKYGMIEPGELAQISVNGRISIEVEESDTLAEIAKKLNDMGLLTETMQFQLKVLNQKAEGKILPGVYEFTGNEDEQEIIDILTGVSP
;
A
#
# COMPACT_ATOMS: atom_id res chain seq x y z
N MET A 1 -1.15 46.53 -43.53
CA MET A 1 -0.32 46.34 -42.32
C MET A 1 -0.97 47.09 -41.17
N THR A 2 -1.59 46.37 -40.24
CA THR A 2 -2.37 46.92 -39.12
C THR A 2 -1.44 47.58 -38.10
N ARG A 3 -1.61 48.89 -37.89
CA ARG A 3 -0.87 49.68 -36.89
C ARG A 3 -1.39 49.36 -35.49
N ILE A 4 -0.86 48.33 -34.87
CA ILE A 4 -1.20 48.01 -33.48
C ILE A 4 -0.64 49.13 -32.60
N HIS A 5 -1.53 49.89 -31.97
CA HIS A 5 -1.16 50.97 -31.06
C HIS A 5 -0.65 50.35 -29.74
N GLY A 6 0.66 50.42 -29.48
CA GLY A 6 1.28 49.83 -28.29
C GLY A 6 0.67 50.29 -26.96
N LYS A 7 0.04 51.48 -26.94
CA LYS A 7 -0.74 51.98 -25.79
C LYS A 7 -1.93 51.07 -25.47
N SER A 8 -2.62 50.56 -26.48
CA SER A 8 -3.76 49.65 -26.33
C SER A 8 -3.33 48.26 -25.89
N ILE A 9 -2.15 47.80 -26.30
CA ILE A 9 -1.57 46.52 -25.85
C ILE A 9 -1.20 46.60 -24.36
N LEU A 10 -0.52 47.68 -23.95
CA LEU A 10 -0.14 47.90 -22.56
C LEU A 10 -1.38 48.02 -21.64
N LEU A 11 -2.42 48.69 -22.12
CA LEU A 11 -3.69 48.83 -21.40
C LEU A 11 -4.42 47.49 -21.29
N GLY A 12 -4.45 46.69 -22.36
CA GLY A 12 -5.03 45.34 -22.35
C GLY A 12 -4.30 44.38 -21.41
N MET A 13 -2.97 44.42 -21.39
CA MET A 13 -2.16 43.60 -20.48
C MET A 13 -2.38 43.98 -19.02
N GLY A 14 -2.42 45.28 -18.70
CA GLY A 14 -2.70 45.76 -17.34
C GLY A 14 -4.10 45.36 -16.86
N PHE A 15 -5.12 45.55 -17.68
CA PHE A 15 -6.47 45.12 -17.35
C PHE A 15 -6.59 43.60 -17.20
N GLY A 16 -5.90 42.83 -18.03
CA GLY A 16 -5.86 41.37 -17.91
C GLY A 16 -5.30 40.91 -16.56
N THR A 17 -4.17 41.47 -16.13
CA THR A 17 -3.58 41.14 -14.83
C THR A 17 -4.50 41.49 -13.66
N ILE A 18 -5.16 42.66 -13.72
CA ILE A 18 -6.12 43.07 -12.67
C ILE A 18 -7.31 42.12 -12.63
N PHE A 19 -7.87 41.74 -13.79
CA PHE A 19 -8.99 40.81 -13.86
C PHE A 19 -8.62 39.41 -13.37
N THR A 20 -7.45 38.88 -13.79
CA THR A 20 -6.95 37.60 -13.33
C THR A 20 -6.70 37.59 -11.82
N ALA A 21 -6.16 38.68 -11.26
CA ALA A 21 -5.96 38.81 -9.82
C ALA A 21 -7.30 38.85 -9.06
N LEU A 22 -8.29 39.59 -9.56
CA LEU A 22 -9.65 39.63 -8.98
C LEU A 22 -10.32 38.26 -8.97
N ILE A 23 -10.27 37.54 -10.08
CA ILE A 23 -10.80 36.18 -10.18
C ILE A 23 -10.06 35.27 -9.19
N GLY A 24 -8.73 35.34 -9.15
CA GLY A 24 -7.91 34.60 -8.19
C GLY A 24 -8.34 34.86 -6.74
N CYS A 25 -8.52 36.13 -6.34
CA CYS A 25 -8.99 36.47 -5.01
C CYS A 25 -10.35 35.84 -4.69
N ILE A 26 -11.30 35.81 -5.65
CA ILE A 26 -12.62 35.20 -5.44
C ILE A 26 -12.52 33.69 -5.22
N PHE A 27 -11.72 32.99 -6.03
CA PHE A 27 -11.53 31.54 -5.89
C PHE A 27 -10.79 31.16 -4.61
N PHE A 28 -9.75 31.91 -4.25
CA PHE A 28 -8.92 31.60 -3.07
C PHE A 28 -9.55 32.04 -1.74
N LEU A 29 -10.37 33.10 -1.69
CA LEU A 29 -11.04 33.50 -0.43
C LEU A 29 -12.16 32.54 -0.01
N GLY A 30 -12.83 31.90 -0.98
CA GLY A 30 -14.01 31.06 -0.71
C GLY A 30 -13.72 29.57 -0.61
N TYR A 31 -12.59 29.10 -1.16
CA TYR A 31 -12.28 27.69 -1.21
C TYR A 31 -11.46 27.26 0.01
N THR A 32 -12.17 26.86 1.06
CA THR A 32 -11.59 26.02 2.10
C THR A 32 -11.92 24.58 1.72
N PRO A 33 -10.95 23.78 1.22
CA PRO A 33 -11.22 22.38 0.98
C PRO A 33 -11.54 21.75 2.34
N ASP A 34 -12.78 21.28 2.49
CA ASP A 34 -13.25 20.54 3.66
C ASP A 34 -12.62 19.14 3.64
N MET A 35 -11.31 19.12 3.90
CA MET A 35 -10.47 17.94 4.01
C MET A 35 -10.41 17.53 5.47
N ASP A 36 -11.58 17.26 6.04
CA ASP A 36 -11.66 16.58 7.33
C ASP A 36 -11.03 15.20 7.20
N GLU A 37 -10.14 14.86 8.13
CA GLU A 37 -9.36 13.62 8.11
C GLU A 37 -10.27 12.39 7.97
N ALA A 38 -11.43 12.39 8.63
CA ALA A 38 -12.38 11.30 8.56
C ALA A 38 -13.02 11.16 7.17
N LYS A 39 -13.28 12.28 6.48
CA LYS A 39 -13.79 12.26 5.10
C LYS A 39 -12.75 11.73 4.12
N VAL A 40 -11.49 12.15 4.27
CA VAL A 40 -10.37 11.69 3.44
C VAL A 40 -10.20 10.17 3.58
N LYS A 41 -10.20 9.66 4.81
CA LYS A 41 -10.09 8.22 5.10
C LYS A 41 -11.26 7.42 4.50
N THR A 42 -12.49 7.92 4.67
CA THR A 42 -13.69 7.27 4.11
C THR A 42 -13.63 7.19 2.59
N LEU A 43 -13.20 8.26 1.92
CA LEU A 43 -13.04 8.29 0.47
C LEU A 43 -11.94 7.34 0.01
N ALA A 44 -10.77 7.38 0.64
CA ALA A 44 -9.66 6.48 0.32
C ALA A 44 -10.08 5.01 0.45
N LYS A 45 -10.79 4.65 1.53
CA LYS A 45 -11.34 3.30 1.74
C LYS A 45 -12.33 2.89 0.64
N LYS A 46 -13.20 3.81 0.20
CA LYS A 46 -14.12 3.59 -0.93
C LYS A 46 -13.39 3.32 -2.25
N TYR A 47 -12.21 3.91 -2.45
CA TYR A 47 -11.36 3.67 -3.62
C TYR A 47 -10.46 2.43 -3.50
N GLY A 48 -10.62 1.64 -2.43
CA GLY A 48 -9.85 0.41 -2.21
C GLY A 48 -8.48 0.62 -1.56
N MET A 49 -8.21 1.81 -1.01
CA MET A 49 -7.03 2.05 -0.18
C MET A 49 -7.27 1.52 1.23
N ILE A 50 -6.25 0.87 1.79
CA ILE A 50 -6.30 0.28 3.13
C ILE A 50 -5.34 1.10 4.00
N GLU A 51 -5.71 1.39 5.25
CA GLU A 51 -4.80 2.09 6.15
C GLU A 51 -3.59 1.19 6.47
N PRO A 52 -2.36 1.73 6.52
CA PRO A 52 -1.18 0.96 6.96
C PRO A 52 -1.39 0.34 8.36
N GLY A 53 -2.19 1.00 9.22
CA GLY A 53 -2.59 0.49 10.52
C GLY A 53 -3.62 -0.66 10.49
N GLU A 54 -4.44 -0.76 9.45
CA GLU A 54 -5.35 -1.90 9.24
C GLU A 54 -4.58 -3.15 8.76
N LEU A 55 -3.46 -2.97 8.05
CA LEU A 55 -2.48 -4.05 7.80
C LEU A 55 -1.76 -4.45 9.10
N ALA A 56 -1.52 -3.48 9.99
CA ALA A 56 -0.86 -3.67 11.28
C ALA A 56 -1.77 -4.13 12.43
N GLN A 57 -3.07 -4.37 12.20
CA GLN A 57 -3.87 -5.13 13.19
C GLN A 57 -3.40 -6.58 13.33
N ILE A 58 -2.51 -7.01 12.43
CA ILE A 58 -1.54 -8.07 12.63
C ILE A 58 -0.25 -7.44 13.18
N SER A 59 -0.27 -6.94 14.42
CA SER A 59 0.82 -7.03 15.40
C SER A 59 0.81 -5.93 16.46
N VAL A 60 0.39 -6.29 17.66
CA VAL A 60 0.65 -5.51 18.88
C VAL A 60 2.10 -5.70 19.37
N ASN A 61 2.89 -6.61 18.77
CA ASN A 61 4.21 -7.04 19.24
C ASN A 61 5.35 -7.00 18.19
N GLY A 62 5.13 -6.44 16.99
CA GLY A 62 6.08 -6.53 15.87
C GLY A 62 6.23 -7.92 15.23
N ARG A 63 5.34 -8.86 15.59
CA ARG A 63 5.19 -10.20 15.02
C ARG A 63 4.06 -10.26 13.98
N ILE A 64 4.35 -10.75 12.78
CA ILE A 64 3.41 -10.98 11.68
C ILE A 64 2.77 -12.36 11.86
N SER A 65 1.45 -12.44 11.97
CA SER A 65 0.70 -13.69 12.09
C SER A 65 0.09 -14.10 10.75
N ILE A 66 0.18 -15.39 10.42
CA ILE A 66 -0.43 -15.97 9.22
C ILE A 66 -1.21 -17.21 9.62
N GLU A 67 -2.45 -17.30 9.14
CA GLU A 67 -3.31 -18.47 9.30
C GLU A 67 -3.21 -19.38 8.07
N VAL A 68 -2.81 -20.62 8.33
CA VAL A 68 -2.75 -21.72 7.36
C VAL A 68 -3.92 -22.65 7.62
N GLU A 69 -4.79 -22.79 6.63
CA GLU A 69 -5.97 -23.66 6.67
C GLU A 69 -5.62 -25.07 6.15
N GLU A 70 -6.40 -26.08 6.53
CA GLU A 70 -6.20 -27.47 6.07
C GLU A 70 -6.35 -27.62 4.55
N SER A 71 -7.15 -26.77 3.93
CA SER A 71 -7.33 -26.74 2.48
C SER A 71 -6.27 -25.93 1.73
N ASP A 72 -5.41 -25.19 2.43
CA ASP A 72 -4.40 -24.37 1.76
C ASP A 72 -3.36 -25.25 1.08
N THR A 73 -3.18 -25.00 -0.21
CA THR A 73 -2.08 -25.56 -1.00
C THR A 73 -0.77 -24.83 -0.70
N LEU A 74 0.36 -25.49 -0.97
CA LEU A 74 1.68 -24.86 -0.85
C LEU A 74 1.79 -23.54 -1.64
N ALA A 75 1.09 -23.46 -2.78
CA ALA A 75 1.03 -22.24 -3.60
C ALA A 75 0.26 -21.10 -2.90
N GLU A 76 -0.84 -21.41 -2.22
CA GLU A 76 -1.63 -20.45 -1.45
C GLU A 76 -0.87 -19.98 -0.22
N ILE A 77 -0.20 -20.88 0.50
CA ILE A 77 0.66 -20.54 1.64
C ILE A 77 1.79 -19.60 1.19
N ALA A 78 2.49 -19.94 0.09
CA ALA A 78 3.54 -19.09 -0.46
C ALA A 78 3.01 -17.71 -0.87
N LYS A 79 1.80 -17.64 -1.43
CA LYS A 79 1.13 -16.39 -1.76
C LYS A 79 0.81 -15.57 -0.50
N LYS A 80 0.22 -16.18 0.53
CA LYS A 80 -0.07 -15.52 1.81
C LYS A 80 1.21 -14.93 2.44
N LEU A 81 2.31 -15.68 2.42
CA LEU A 81 3.61 -15.21 2.91
C LEU A 81 4.17 -14.03 2.09
N ASN A 82 4.01 -14.05 0.76
CA ASN A 82 4.44 -12.97 -0.13
C ASN A 82 3.58 -11.71 0.03
N ASP A 83 2.26 -11.86 0.13
CA ASP A 83 1.30 -10.77 0.36
C ASP A 83 1.61 -10.04 1.70
N MET A 84 2.14 -10.77 2.69
CA MET A 84 2.58 -10.26 3.99
C MET A 84 4.02 -9.73 3.99
N GLY A 85 4.73 -9.78 2.86
CA GLY A 85 6.10 -9.29 2.70
C GLY A 85 7.19 -10.17 3.31
N LEU A 86 6.85 -11.39 3.75
CA LEU A 86 7.82 -12.35 4.31
C LEU A 86 8.60 -13.12 3.23
N LEU A 87 8.06 -13.18 2.02
CA LEU A 87 8.72 -13.82 0.88
C LEU A 87 8.80 -12.87 -0.31
N THR A 88 9.94 -12.88 -1.01
CA THR A 88 10.09 -12.15 -2.27
C THR A 88 9.75 -13.04 -3.48
N GLU A 89 10.22 -14.29 -3.49
CA GLU A 89 10.14 -15.19 -4.64
C GLU A 89 9.37 -16.48 -4.30
N THR A 90 8.06 -16.48 -4.56
CA THR A 90 7.16 -17.60 -4.22
C THR A 90 7.58 -18.93 -4.85
N MET A 91 8.06 -18.92 -6.10
CA MET A 91 8.49 -20.14 -6.80
C MET A 91 9.72 -20.79 -6.15
N GLN A 92 10.71 -19.98 -5.74
CA GLN A 92 11.92 -20.49 -5.10
C GLN A 92 11.62 -21.16 -3.76
N PHE A 93 10.74 -20.52 -2.96
CA PHE A 93 10.24 -21.10 -1.72
C PHE A 93 9.55 -22.45 -1.95
N GLN A 94 8.63 -22.54 -2.91
CA GLN A 94 7.92 -23.79 -3.22
C GLN A 94 8.89 -24.91 -3.62
N LEU A 95 9.87 -24.61 -4.46
CA LEU A 95 10.89 -25.58 -4.86
C LEU A 95 11.74 -26.06 -3.67
N LYS A 96 12.10 -25.18 -2.74
CA LYS A 96 12.83 -25.56 -1.52
C LYS A 96 12.01 -26.52 -0.66
N VAL A 97 10.74 -26.20 -0.39
CA VAL A 97 9.84 -27.05 0.39
C VAL A 97 9.68 -28.43 -0.24
N LEU A 98 9.49 -28.49 -1.57
CA LEU A 98 9.37 -29.76 -2.30
C LEU A 98 10.67 -30.58 -2.28
N ASN A 99 11.81 -29.95 -2.51
CA ASN A 99 13.12 -30.62 -2.48
C ASN A 99 13.45 -31.21 -1.11
N GLN A 100 13.00 -30.55 -0.04
CA GLN A 100 13.18 -31.00 1.34
C GLN A 100 12.11 -32.03 1.79
N LYS A 101 11.10 -32.31 0.94
CA LYS A 101 9.92 -33.13 1.29
C LYS A 101 9.23 -32.62 2.57
N ALA A 102 9.19 -31.30 2.71
CA ALA A 102 8.67 -30.60 3.89
C ALA A 102 7.17 -30.29 3.77
N GLU A 103 6.59 -30.34 2.57
CA GLU A 103 5.18 -30.00 2.31
C GLU A 103 4.20 -30.75 3.23
N GLY A 104 4.34 -32.07 3.34
CA GLY A 104 3.46 -32.88 4.20
C GLY A 104 3.71 -32.74 5.71
N LYS A 105 4.67 -31.90 6.12
CA LYS A 105 4.94 -31.57 7.52
C LYS A 105 4.34 -30.22 7.94
N ILE A 106 3.88 -29.42 6.98
CA ILE A 106 3.23 -28.15 7.28
C ILE A 106 1.85 -28.47 7.85
N LEU A 107 1.63 -28.08 9.10
CA LEU A 107 0.37 -28.33 9.78
C LEU A 107 -0.56 -27.09 9.65
N PRO A 108 -1.88 -27.27 9.61
CA PRO A 108 -2.80 -26.15 9.71
C PRO A 108 -2.68 -25.46 11.07
N GLY A 109 -2.76 -24.13 11.10
CA GLY A 109 -2.62 -23.34 12.32
C GLY A 109 -2.22 -21.90 12.08
N VAL A 110 -2.05 -21.17 13.18
CA VAL A 110 -1.58 -19.78 13.17
C VAL A 110 -0.09 -19.75 13.48
N TYR A 111 0.68 -19.17 12.57
CA TYR A 111 2.13 -19.01 12.67
C TYR A 111 2.49 -17.56 12.90
N GLU A 112 3.53 -17.30 13.69
CA GLU A 112 4.01 -15.96 13.98
C GLU A 112 5.47 -15.78 13.56
N PHE A 113 5.71 -14.75 12.76
CA PHE A 113 6.99 -14.35 12.20
C PHE A 113 7.40 -12.98 12.75
N THR A 114 8.67 -12.64 12.71
CA THR A 114 9.23 -11.34 13.14
C THR A 114 9.47 -10.40 11.96
N GLY A 115 9.42 -10.92 10.73
CA GLY A 115 9.62 -10.15 9.50
C GLY A 115 11.07 -10.14 9.00
N ASN A 116 11.99 -10.73 9.76
CA ASN A 116 13.41 -10.80 9.41
C ASN A 116 13.88 -12.24 9.14
N GLU A 117 12.98 -13.21 9.19
CA GLU A 117 13.30 -14.61 8.96
C GLU A 117 13.81 -14.84 7.54
N ASP A 118 14.78 -15.73 7.41
CA ASP A 118 15.16 -16.24 6.09
C ASP A 118 14.17 -17.33 5.60
N GLU A 119 14.24 -17.67 4.31
CA GLU A 119 13.34 -18.67 3.74
C GLU A 119 13.43 -20.05 4.41
N GLN A 120 14.58 -20.42 4.99
CA GLN A 120 14.72 -21.69 5.70
C GLN A 120 14.08 -21.62 7.09
N GLU A 121 14.29 -20.52 7.82
CA GLU A 121 13.64 -20.26 9.11
C GLU A 121 12.12 -20.26 8.98
N ILE A 122 11.58 -19.70 7.89
CA ILE A 122 10.15 -19.77 7.58
C ILE A 122 9.68 -21.22 7.40
N ILE A 123 10.44 -22.06 6.69
CA ILE A 123 10.12 -23.49 6.49
C ILE A 123 10.17 -24.24 7.83
N ASP A 124 11.17 -23.96 8.65
CA ASP A 124 11.37 -24.58 9.95
C ASP A 124 10.22 -24.25 10.91
N ILE A 125 9.77 -22.97 10.93
CA ILE A 125 8.57 -22.52 11.66
C ILE A 125 7.32 -23.27 11.18
N LEU A 126 7.08 -23.33 9.86
CA LEU A 126 5.90 -23.97 9.28
C LEU A 126 5.86 -25.48 9.51
N THR A 127 7.02 -26.12 9.64
CA THR A 127 7.13 -27.58 9.84
C THR A 127 7.28 -27.97 11.32
N GLY A 128 7.28 -26.99 12.23
CA GLY A 128 7.45 -27.22 13.66
C GLY A 128 8.84 -27.74 14.05
N VAL A 129 9.82 -27.62 13.16
CA VAL A 129 11.22 -27.94 13.44
C VAL A 129 11.84 -26.69 14.04
N SER A 130 11.52 -26.39 15.30
CA SER A 130 12.29 -25.37 16.03
C SER A 130 13.74 -25.82 16.12
N PRO A 131 14.74 -24.96 15.80
CA PRO A 131 16.11 -25.17 16.25
C PRO A 131 16.19 -25.19 17.79
#